data_AF-A0A1G4PNA8-F1
#
_entry.id   AF-A0A1G4PNA8-F1
#
_cell.length_a   1.000
_cell.length_b   1.000
_cell.length_c   1.000
_cell.angle_alpha   90.00
_cell.angle_beta   90.00
_cell.angle_gamma   90.00
#
_symmetry.space_group_name_H-M   'P 1'
#
loop_
_entity.id
_entity.type
_entity.pdbx_description
1 polymer ?
#
loop_
_entity_poly.entity_id
_entity_poly.type
_entity_poly.pdbx_seq_one_letter_code
_entity_poly.pdbx_strand_id
1 'polypeptide(L)' 'MANPLDRLSLPQRRAITCLGILVWLGFYVCVVAALAGFLHGGQITALIFYALAGTLWGVPIIPLISWSENYKGKKKRK' A
#
# COMPACT_ATOMS: atom_id res chain seq x y z
N MET A 1 7.57 -12.45 19.68
CA MET A 1 8.86 -11.92 19.19
C MET A 1 8.75 -10.41 19.23
N ALA A 2 9.55 -9.72 20.04
CA ALA A 2 9.48 -8.27 20.17
C ALA A 2 9.90 -7.65 18.83
N ASN A 3 8.95 -7.01 18.13
CA ASN A 3 9.27 -6.29 16.91
C ASN A 3 10.14 -5.08 17.30
N PRO A 4 11.37 -4.94 16.78
CA PRO A 4 12.28 -3.85 17.17
C PRO A 4 11.70 -2.46 16.89
N LEU A 5 10.66 -2.39 16.04
CA LEU A 5 10.00 -1.15 15.65
C LEU A 5 9.03 -0.62 16.72
N ASP A 6 8.76 -1.39 17.77
CA ASP A 6 7.84 -0.95 18.84
C ASP A 6 8.44 0.13 19.75
N ARG A 7 9.75 0.38 19.66
CA ARG A 7 10.44 1.45 20.41
C ARG A 7 10.42 2.81 19.70
N LEU A 8 9.91 2.86 18.47
CA LEU A 8 9.93 4.06 17.64
C LEU A 8 8.77 5.01 17.98
N SER A 9 9.06 6.31 17.98
CA SER A 9 8.10 7.39 18.24
C SER A 9 7.00 7.44 17.17
N LEU A 10 5.82 7.97 17.53
CA LEU A 10 4.67 8.11 16.60
C LEU A 10 5.03 8.80 15.26
N PRO A 11 5.84 9.87 15.22
CA PRO A 11 6.26 10.49 13.96
C PRO A 11 7.10 9.57 13.08
N GLN A 12 7.97 8.75 13.68
CA GLN A 12 8.86 7.86 12.95
C GLN A 12 8.09 6.71 12.30
N ARG A 13 7.08 6.16 12.97
CA ARG A 13 6.18 5.14 12.39
C ARG A 13 5.40 5.70 11.20
N ARG A 14 4.93 6.94 11.29
CA ARG A 14 4.25 7.64 10.18
C ARG A 14 5.19 7.92 9.01
N ALA A 15 6.42 8.35 9.28
CA ALA A 15 7.43 8.56 8.23
C ALA A 15 7.77 7.27 7.48
N ILE A 16 7.96 6.16 8.20
CA ILE A 16 8.19 4.83 7.60
C ILE A 16 6.98 4.37 6.78
N THR A 17 5.77 4.65 7.27
CA THR A 17 4.53 4.33 6.55
C THR A 17 4.43 5.13 5.25
N CYS A 18 4.66 6.44 5.28
CA CYS A 18 4.69 7.28 4.08
C CYS A 18 5.76 6.80 3.08
N LEU A 19 6.97 6.52 3.55
CA LEU A 19 8.04 5.98 2.70
C LEU A 19 7.65 4.63 2.10
N GLY A 20 7.05 3.74 2.89
CA GLY A 20 6.55 2.45 2.41
C GLY A 20 5.49 2.59 1.32
N ILE A 21 4.54 3.54 1.48
CA ILE A 21 3.53 3.85 0.45
C ILE A 21 4.20 4.36 -0.83
N LEU A 22 5.16 5.28 -0.74
CA LEU A 22 5.85 5.84 -1.90
C LEU A 22 6.64 4.78 -2.67
N VAL A 23 7.39 3.93 -1.95
CA VAL A 23 8.15 2.83 -2.55
C VAL A 23 7.20 1.82 -3.20
N TRP A 24 6.11 1.45 -2.51
CA TRP A 24 5.11 0.54 -3.06
C TRP A 24 4.46 1.11 -4.32
N LEU A 25 4.07 2.39 -4.30
CA LEU A 25 3.45 3.05 -5.43
C LEU A 25 4.38 3.07 -6.65
N GLY A 26 5.66 3.40 -6.44
CA GLY A 26 6.66 3.36 -7.50
C GLY A 26 6.84 1.96 -8.10
N PHE A 27 6.95 0.94 -7.24
CA PHE A 27 7.03 -0.46 -7.67
C PHE A 27 5.76 -0.89 -8.45
N TYR A 28 4.58 -0.55 -7.92
CA TYR A 28 3.29 -0.86 -8.54
C TYR A 28 3.17 -0.26 -9.94
N VAL A 29 3.53 1.02 -10.10
CA VAL A 29 3.51 1.69 -11.42
C VAL A 29 4.47 1.00 -12.40
N CYS A 30 5.68 0.64 -11.96
CA CYS A 30 6.61 -0.12 -12.81
C CYS A 30 6.02 -1.47 -13.25
N VAL A 31 5.42 -2.23 -12.33
CA VAL A 31 4.79 -3.52 -12.64
C VAL A 31 3.63 -3.33 -13.62
N VAL A 32 2.75 -2.36 -13.39
CA VAL A 32 1.61 -2.06 -14.27
C VAL A 32 2.09 -1.61 -15.66
N ALA A 33 3.12 -0.76 -15.75
CA ALA A 33 3.68 -0.31 -17.02
C ALA A 33 4.34 -1.46 -17.80
N ALA A 34 5.07 -2.33 -17.12
CA ALA A 34 5.67 -3.53 -17.72
C ALA A 34 4.60 -4.51 -18.21
N LEU A 35 3.54 -4.75 -17.43
CA LEU A 35 2.39 -5.56 -17.87
C LEU A 35 1.68 -4.92 -19.06
N ALA A 36 1.46 -3.61 -19.06
CA ALA A 36 0.84 -2.90 -20.18
C ALA A 36 1.62 -3.09 -21.48
N GLY A 37 2.96 -3.08 -21.42
CA GLY A 37 3.81 -3.38 -22.59
C GLY A 37 3.75 -4.84 -23.06
N PHE A 38 3.38 -5.77 -22.18
CA PHE A 38 3.23 -7.19 -22.52
C PHE A 38 1.82 -7.53 -23.03
N LEU A 39 0.83 -6.70 -22.71
CA LEU A 39 -0.55 -6.84 -23.19
C LEU A 39 -0.66 -6.41 -24.66
N HIS A 40 -0.43 -7.35 -25.58
CA HIS A 40 -0.89 -7.24 -26.98
C HIS A 40 -2.37 -7.58 -27.10
N GLY A 41 -3.22 -6.89 -26.33
CA GLY A 41 -4.67 -7.03 -26.35
C GLY A 41 -5.37 -5.91 -27.13
N GLY A 42 -6.64 -6.11 -27.48
CA GLY A 42 -7.48 -5.05 -28.05
C GLY A 42 -7.84 -3.95 -27.03
N GLN A 43 -8.49 -2.90 -27.50
CA GLN A 43 -8.80 -1.69 -26.73
C GLN A 43 -9.62 -1.94 -25.44
N ILE A 44 -10.50 -2.96 -25.44
CA ILE A 44 -11.30 -3.34 -24.27
C ILE A 44 -10.45 -3.96 -23.16
N THR A 45 -9.46 -4.79 -23.51
CA THR A 45 -8.56 -5.41 -22.53
C THR A 45 -7.72 -4.34 -21.83
N ALA A 46 -7.24 -3.35 -22.58
CA ALA A 46 -6.54 -2.20 -22.00
C ALA A 46 -7.45 -1.41 -21.05
N LEU A 47 -8.71 -1.16 -21.42
CA LEU A 47 -9.66 -0.45 -20.55
C LEU A 47 -9.90 -1.17 -19.22
N ILE A 48 -10.15 -2.48 -19.25
CA ILE A 48 -10.37 -3.27 -18.02
C ILE A 48 -9.08 -3.31 -17.20
N PHE A 49 -7.93 -3.50 -17.85
CA PHE A 49 -6.62 -3.51 -17.19
C PHE A 49 -6.35 -2.19 -16.46
N TYR A 50 -6.53 -1.05 -17.13
CA TYR A 50 -6.32 0.26 -16.50
C TYR A 50 -7.38 0.58 -15.44
N ALA A 51 -8.64 0.17 -15.62
CA ALA A 51 -9.68 0.34 -14.62
C ALA A 51 -9.36 -0.41 -13.31
N LEU A 52 -8.92 -1.67 -13.43
CA LEU A 52 -8.49 -2.47 -12.29
C LEU A 52 -7.19 -1.93 -11.71
N ALA A 53 -6.20 -1.59 -12.53
CA ALA A 53 -4.94 -1.02 -12.07
C ALA A 53 -5.17 0.29 -11.28
N GLY A 54 -6.12 1.11 -11.70
CA GLY A 54 -6.52 2.35 -11.03
C GLY A 54 -7.36 2.17 -9.76
N THR A 55 -7.95 1.00 -9.50
CA THR A 55 -8.68 0.72 -8.23
C THR A 55 -7.89 -0.15 -7.26
N LEU A 56 -7.05 -1.07 -7.74
CA LEU A 56 -6.35 -2.04 -6.90
C LEU A 56 -5.17 -1.44 -6.10
N TRP A 57 -4.61 -0.31 -6.54
CA TRP A 57 -3.44 0.30 -5.90
C TRP A 57 -3.71 0.79 -4.45
N GLY A 58 -4.97 1.01 -4.08
CA GLY A 58 -5.37 1.47 -2.74
C GLY A 58 -5.45 0.37 -1.68
N VAL A 59 -5.56 -0.91 -2.08
CA VAL A 59 -5.64 -2.07 -1.17
C VAL A 59 -4.49 -2.11 -0.14
N PRO A 60 -3.21 -1.91 -0.52
CA PRO A 60 -2.09 -1.94 0.42
C PRO A 60 -1.94 -0.67 1.28
N ILE A 61 -2.67 0.41 0.97
CA ILE A 61 -2.61 1.66 1.76
C ILE A 61 -3.32 1.49 3.11
N ILE A 62 -4.46 0.78 3.11
CA ILE A 62 -5.31 0.56 4.29
C ILE A 62 -4.55 -0.15 5.44
N PRO A 63 -3.84 -1.28 5.24
CA PRO A 63 -3.10 -1.94 6.32
C PRO A 63 -1.90 -1.11 6.81
N LEU A 64 -1.24 -0.35 5.93
CA LEU A 64 -0.12 0.52 6.31
C LEU A 64 -0.59 1.66 7.21
N ILE A 65 -1.71 2.31 6.88
CA ILE A 65 -2.31 3.36 7.71
C ILE A 65 -2.73 2.76 9.06
N SER A 66 -3.38 1.59 9.07
CA SER A 66 -3.77 0.88 10.31
C SER A 66 -2.57 0.56 11.21
N TRP A 67 -1.44 0.15 10.63
CA TRP A 67 -0.19 -0.09 11.36
C TRP A 67 0.43 1.21 11.91
N SER A 68 0.37 2.30 11.14
CA SER A 68 0.88 3.61 11.56
C SER A 68 0.04 4.22 12.68
N GLU A 69 -1.28 4.03 12.61
CA GLU A 69 -2.20 4.60 13.58
C GLU A 69 -2.10 3.86 14.90
N ASN A 70 -1.77 2.54 14.86
CA ASN A 70 -1.72 1.61 15.99
C ASN A 70 -2.55 2.19 17.13
N TYR A 71 -3.88 2.27 16.89
CA TYR A 71 -4.83 2.53 17.95
C TYR A 71 -4.45 1.45 18.96
N LYS A 72 -3.69 1.84 19.99
CA LYS A 72 -3.59 1.08 21.22
C LYS A 72 -5.04 0.88 21.55
N GLY A 73 -5.56 -0.29 21.20
CA GLY A 73 -6.90 -0.70 21.58
C GLY A 73 -6.84 -0.54 23.08
N LYS A 74 -7.41 0.55 23.59
CA LYS A 74 -7.72 0.62 25.00
C LYS A 74 -8.66 -0.56 25.14
N LYS A 75 -8.12 -1.68 25.61
CA LYS A 75 -8.90 -2.80 26.10
C LYS A 75 -9.92 -2.12 27.00
N LYS A 76 -11.16 -2.00 26.52
CA LYS A 76 -12.27 -1.63 27.37
C LYS A 76 -12.39 -2.83 28.30
N ARG A 77 -11.72 -2.74 29.44
CA ARG A 77 -11.90 -3.67 30.54
C ARG A 77 -13.33 -3.44 31.00
N LYS A 78 -14.22 -4.36 30.67
CA LYS A 78 -15.52 -4.50 31.32
C LYS A 78 -15.58 -5.91 31.87
#